data_AF-A0A0L0LD67-F1
#
_entry.id   AF-A0A0L0LD67-F1
#
_cell.length_a   1.000
_cell.length_b   1.000
_cell.length_c   1.000
_cell.angle_alpha   90.00
_cell.angle_beta   90.00
_cell.angle_gamma   90.00
#
_symmetry.space_group_name_H-M   'P 1'
#
loop_
_entity.id
_entity.type
_entity.pdbx_description
1 polymer ?
#
loop_
_entity_poly.entity_id
_entity_poly.type
_entity_poly.pdbx_seq_one_letter_code
_entity_poly.pdbx_strand_id
1 'polypeptide(L)'
;MNKKSQITNVEWGLVIGVLLMIDLSQIVLDIIIIGFVLNPFIDVFVGMSFALYSVLRIQGGVTDFKTLRSILISIFGTFLIEMIPGASDLPLWCLDGFYAFSRYKKDQIKAILTPNITNKQEASTSSVQDEKIAA
;
A
#
# COMPACT_ATOMS: atom_id res chain seq x y z
N MET A 1 -3.24 -25.30 1.21
CA MET A 1 -3.22 -23.86 0.90
C MET A 1 -2.99 -23.07 2.17
N ASN A 2 -1.81 -22.45 2.31
CA ASN A 2 -1.54 -21.58 3.46
C ASN A 2 -2.46 -20.35 3.32
N LYS A 3 -3.45 -20.18 4.21
CA LYS A 3 -4.33 -19.01 4.19
C LYS A 3 -3.45 -17.79 4.48
N LYS A 4 -2.97 -17.10 3.43
CA LYS A 4 -2.32 -15.81 3.60
C LYS A 4 -3.27 -14.93 4.38
N SER A 5 -2.84 -14.48 5.55
CA SER A 5 -3.61 -13.59 6.41
C SER A 5 -3.93 -12.33 5.63
N GLN A 6 -5.17 -12.19 5.16
CA GLN A 6 -5.63 -10.96 4.51
C GLN A 6 -5.73 -9.87 5.59
N ILE A 7 -5.20 -8.68 5.30
CA ILE A 7 -5.36 -7.51 6.16
C ILE A 7 -6.84 -7.12 6.16
N THR A 8 -7.38 -6.90 7.34
CA THR A 8 -8.78 -6.49 7.52
C THR A 8 -8.96 -5.00 7.20
N ASN A 9 -10.18 -4.58 6.82
CA ASN A 9 -10.46 -3.16 6.62
C ASN A 9 -10.24 -2.34 7.91
N VAL A 10 -10.44 -2.96 9.09
CA VAL A 10 -10.21 -2.32 10.40
C VAL A 10 -8.73 -2.05 10.61
N GLU A 11 -7.88 -3.03 10.28
CA GLU A 11 -6.44 -2.86 10.38
C GLU A 11 -5.91 -1.79 9.43
N TRP A 12 -6.44 -1.70 8.21
CA TRP A 12 -6.14 -0.59 7.31
C TRP A 12 -6.61 0.76 7.86
N GLY A 13 -7.79 0.81 8.49
CA GLY A 13 -8.27 2.00 9.17
C GLY A 13 -7.35 2.44 10.31
N LEU A 14 -6.82 1.49 11.09
CA LEU A 14 -5.84 1.76 12.14
C LEU A 14 -4.52 2.28 11.57
N VAL A 15 -3.98 1.68 10.51
CA VAL A 15 -2.74 2.13 9.88
C VAL A 15 -2.87 3.55 9.36
N ILE A 16 -3.93 3.85 8.60
CA ILE A 16 -4.18 5.20 8.08
C ILE A 16 -4.40 6.18 9.24
N GLY A 17 -5.13 5.77 10.28
CA GLY A 17 -5.34 6.59 11.47
C GLY A 17 -4.04 6.93 12.20
N VAL A 18 -3.11 5.98 12.33
CA VAL A 18 -1.78 6.21 12.93
C VAL A 18 -0.95 7.16 12.07
N LEU A 19 -0.95 6.99 10.75
CA LEU A 19 -0.23 7.87 9.83
C LEU A 19 -0.79 9.30 9.86
N LEU A 20 -2.12 9.46 9.97
CA LEU A 20 -2.75 10.77 10.17
C LEU A 20 -2.33 11.41 11.50
N MET A 21 -2.24 10.63 12.58
CA MET A 21 -1.79 11.14 13.88
C MET A 21 -0.32 11.57 13.86
N ILE A 22 0.52 10.86 13.10
CA ILE A 22 1.90 11.24 12.83
C ILE A 22 1.95 12.57 12.10
N ASP A 23 1.20 12.71 10.99
CA ASP A 23 1.13 13.96 10.22
C ASP A 23 0.73 15.15 11.11
N LEU A 24 -0.32 15.00 11.92
CA LEU A 24 -0.76 16.05 12.84
C LEU A 24 0.31 16.37 13.91
N SER A 25 1.02 15.36 14.40
CA SER A 25 2.09 15.55 15.39
C SER A 25 3.26 16.31 14.81
N GLN A 26 3.62 16.04 13.56
CA GLN A 26 4.69 16.74 12.84
C GLN A 26 4.34 18.21 12.59
N ILE A 27 3.10 18.51 12.17
CA ILE A 27 2.60 19.90 12.05
C ILE A 27 2.71 20.64 13.39
N VAL A 28 2.33 20.00 14.51
CA VAL A 28 2.43 20.62 15.84
C VAL A 28 3.90 20.83 16.25
N LEU A 29 4.79 19.88 15.94
CA LEU A 29 6.22 20.00 16.26
C LEU A 29 6.90 21.12 15.49
N ASP A 30 6.55 21.31 14.21
CA ASP A 30 7.09 22.39 13.37
C ASP A 30 6.72 23.78 13.90
N ILE A 31 5.51 23.93 14.46
CA ILE A 31 5.08 25.18 15.12
C ILE A 31 5.97 25.54 16.33
N ILE A 32 6.54 24.55 17.01
CA ILE A 32 7.29 24.73 18.27
C ILE A 32 8.81 24.87 18.00
N ILE A 33 9.27 24.98 16.75
CA ILE A 33 10.69 25.11 16.30
C ILE A 33 11.56 23.88 16.60
N ILE A 34 11.23 23.11 17.63
CA ILE A 34 11.78 21.78 17.94
C ILE A 34 11.53 20.78 16.79
N GLY A 35 10.51 20.99 15.97
CA GLY A 35 10.24 20.24 14.74
C GLY A 35 11.45 20.20 13.81
N PHE A 36 12.20 21.29 13.65
CA PHE A 36 13.39 21.29 12.79
C PHE A 36 14.43 20.20 13.14
N VAL A 37 14.53 19.84 14.42
CA VAL A 37 15.46 18.80 14.89
C VAL A 37 14.79 17.44 14.96
N LEU A 38 13.54 17.34 15.44
CA LEU A 38 12.88 16.05 15.67
C LEU A 38 12.16 15.48 14.43
N ASN A 39 11.68 16.34 13.54
CA ASN A 39 10.90 15.95 12.36
C ASN A 39 11.67 14.97 11.45
N PRO A 40 12.97 15.21 11.14
CA PRO A 40 13.78 14.25 10.39
C PRO A 40 13.88 12.86 11.02
N PHE A 41 13.92 12.77 12.35
CA PHE A 41 13.98 11.48 13.03
C PHE A 41 12.64 10.76 12.93
N ILE A 42 11.52 11.49 13.08
CA ILE A 42 10.18 10.93 12.92
C ILE A 42 10.01 10.40 11.50
N ASP A 43 10.42 11.16 10.48
CA ASP A 43 10.34 10.74 9.08
C ASP A 43 11.11 9.43 8.82
N VAL A 44 12.34 9.32 9.34
CA VAL A 44 13.14 8.08 9.24
C VAL A 44 12.45 6.91 9.94
N PHE A 45 11.95 7.12 11.16
CA PHE A 45 11.31 6.06 11.93
C PHE A 45 10.00 5.59 11.28
N VAL A 46 9.17 6.51 10.81
CA VAL A 46 7.88 6.23 10.20
C VAL A 46 8.09 5.57 8.84
N GLY A 47 8.98 6.10 8.00
CA GLY A 47 9.32 5.49 6.71
C GLY A 47 9.82 4.05 6.84
N MET A 48 10.74 3.78 7.77
CA MET A 48 11.22 2.42 8.00
C MET A 48 10.13 1.50 8.57
N SER A 49 9.36 1.98 9.55
CA SER A 49 8.31 1.19 10.20
C SER A 49 7.18 0.84 9.23
N PHE A 50 6.76 1.80 8.40
CA PHE A 50 5.73 1.61 7.40
C PHE A 50 6.21 0.71 6.25
N ALA A 51 7.46 0.84 5.82
CA ALA A 51 8.07 -0.07 4.85
C ALA A 51 8.11 -1.52 5.39
N LEU A 52 8.56 -1.70 6.64
CA LEU A 52 8.64 -3.01 7.27
C LEU A 52 7.24 -3.63 7.44
N TYR A 53 6.27 -2.87 7.93
CA TYR A 53 4.88 -3.30 8.02
C TYR A 53 4.31 -3.72 6.67
N SER A 54 4.64 -2.97 5.61
CA SER A 54 4.22 -3.28 4.24
C SER A 54 4.78 -4.61 3.73
N VAL A 55 6.04 -4.90 4.02
CA VAL A 55 6.66 -6.19 3.67
C VAL A 55 6.04 -7.34 4.44
N LEU A 56 5.88 -7.20 5.75
CA LEU A 56 5.46 -8.29 6.63
C LEU A 56 3.96 -8.60 6.52
N ARG A 57 3.11 -7.57 6.48
CA ARG A 57 1.65 -7.71 6.53
C ARG A 57 0.97 -7.47 5.20
N ILE A 58 1.29 -6.36 4.51
CA ILE A 58 0.52 -5.93 3.32
C ILE A 58 0.70 -6.90 2.16
N GLN A 59 1.90 -7.46 2.01
CA GLN A 59 2.16 -8.44 0.96
C GLN A 59 2.05 -9.89 1.41
N GLY A 60 1.85 -10.20 2.71
CA GLY A 60 1.75 -11.58 3.20
C GLY A 60 2.86 -12.51 2.69
N GLY A 61 4.09 -11.97 2.52
CA GLY A 61 5.23 -12.68 1.93
C GLY A 61 5.15 -12.92 0.42
N VAL A 62 4.28 -12.25 -0.35
CA VAL A 62 4.35 -12.23 -1.81
C VAL A 62 5.60 -11.43 -2.21
N THR A 63 6.62 -12.12 -2.69
CA THR A 63 7.86 -11.58 -3.27
C THR A 63 7.65 -10.93 -4.65
N ASP A 64 6.55 -10.20 -4.86
CA ASP A 64 6.40 -9.44 -6.11
C ASP A 64 7.18 -8.13 -5.97
N PHE A 65 8.43 -8.21 -6.40
CA PHE A 65 9.42 -7.14 -6.34
C PHE A 65 8.90 -5.82 -6.94
N LYS A 66 7.94 -5.90 -7.88
CA LYS A 66 7.37 -4.73 -8.54
C LYS A 66 6.47 -3.91 -7.61
N THR A 67 5.68 -4.56 -6.76
CA THR A 67 4.80 -3.88 -5.80
C THR A 67 5.59 -3.34 -4.62
N LEU A 68 6.56 -4.13 -4.12
CA LEU A 68 7.49 -3.66 -3.09
C LEU A 68 8.28 -2.43 -3.55
N ARG A 69 8.83 -2.47 -4.77
CA ARG A 69 9.56 -1.34 -5.34
C ARG A 69 8.68 -0.09 -5.47
N SER A 70 7.42 -0.21 -5.86
CA SER A 70 6.52 0.95 -5.94
C SER A 70 6.21 1.57 -4.58
N ILE A 71 6.01 0.76 -3.53
CA ILE A 71 5.76 1.26 -2.17
C ILE A 71 7.04 1.92 -1.62
N LEU A 72 8.19 1.27 -1.79
CA LEU A 72 9.48 1.83 -1.38
C LEU A 72 9.80 3.13 -2.13
N ILE A 73 9.49 3.24 -3.42
CA ILE A 73 9.66 4.48 -4.18
C ILE A 73 8.72 5.58 -3.66
N SER A 74 7.48 5.24 -3.27
CA SER A 74 6.54 6.20 -2.64
C SER A 74 7.14 6.74 -1.36
N ILE A 75 7.54 5.85 -0.44
CA ILE A 75 8.14 6.18 0.85
C ILE A 75 9.43 6.99 0.68
N PHE A 76 10.32 6.59 -0.24
CA PHE A 76 11.54 7.34 -0.53
C PHE A 76 11.25 8.70 -1.17
N GLY A 77 10.22 8.80 -2.01
CA GLY A 77 9.79 10.04 -2.62
C GLY A 77 9.29 11.03 -1.56
N THR A 78 8.40 10.57 -0.68
CA THR A 78 7.88 11.34 0.45
C THR A 78 9.01 11.78 1.38
N PHE A 79 9.87 10.85 1.79
CA PHE A 79 11.03 11.14 2.63
C PHE A 79 11.96 12.20 2.02
N LEU A 80 12.25 12.11 0.72
CA LEU A 80 13.12 13.09 0.04
C LEU A 80 12.46 14.47 -0.09
N ILE A 81 11.14 14.54 -0.20
CA ILE A 81 10.39 15.80 -0.25
C ILE A 81 10.35 16.44 1.15
N GLU A 82 10.11 15.63 2.20
CA GLU A 82 10.06 16.09 3.59
C GLU A 82 11.43 16.54 4.13
N MET A 83 12.53 16.07 3.54
CA MET A 83 13.89 16.54 3.83
C MET A 83 14.22 17.92 3.23
N ILE A 84 13.40 18.46 2.32
CA ILE A 84 13.63 19.78 1.71
C ILE A 84 13.06 20.85 2.65
N PRO A 85 13.89 21.79 3.16
CA PRO A 85 13.40 22.89 4.00
C PRO A 85 12.34 23.71 3.24
N GLY A 86 11.12 23.79 3.80
CA GLY A 86 9.97 24.49 3.22
C GLY A 86 9.00 23.61 2.42
N ALA A 87 9.34 22.36 2.12
CA ALA A 87 8.38 21.31 1.70
C ALA A 87 8.08 20.32 2.84
N SER A 88 8.92 20.31 3.89
CA SER A 88 8.75 19.63 5.18
C SER A 88 7.44 19.96 5.91
N ASP A 89 6.82 21.09 5.59
CA ASP A 89 5.67 21.64 6.33
C ASP A 89 4.35 20.88 6.03
N LEU A 90 4.36 20.02 5.01
CA LEU A 90 3.28 19.09 4.73
C LEU A 90 3.79 17.66 4.95
N PRO A 91 3.51 17.06 6.12
CA PRO A 91 3.73 15.64 6.30
C PRO A 91 2.72 14.85 5.46
N LEU A 92 3.22 13.88 4.68
CA LEU A 92 2.46 13.17 3.65
C LEU A 92 2.28 11.67 3.96
N TRP A 93 2.52 11.24 5.19
CA TRP A 93 2.47 9.83 5.58
C TRP A 93 1.07 9.24 5.45
N CYS A 94 0.02 10.01 5.78
CA CYS A 94 -1.36 9.56 5.57
C CYS A 94 -1.65 9.29 4.08
N LEU A 95 -1.09 10.11 3.18
CA LEU A 95 -1.26 9.95 1.74
C LEU A 95 -0.58 8.66 1.24
N ASP A 96 0.62 8.36 1.74
CA ASP A 96 1.32 7.10 1.46
C ASP A 96 0.52 5.88 1.98
N GLY A 97 -0.06 6.00 3.18
CA GLY A 97 -0.98 5.00 3.73
C GLY A 97 -2.17 4.72 2.82
N PHE A 98 -2.81 5.79 2.32
CA PHE A 98 -3.95 5.68 1.42
C PHE A 98 -3.56 5.12 0.04
N TYR A 99 -2.39 5.49 -0.47
CA TYR A 99 -1.84 4.95 -1.71
C TYR A 99 -1.61 3.43 -1.59
N ALA A 100 -0.95 3.00 -0.51
CA ALA A 100 -0.71 1.59 -0.23
C ALA A 100 -2.02 0.79 -0.08
N PHE A 101 -3.01 1.35 0.62
CA PHE A 101 -4.34 0.74 0.75
C PHE A 101 -5.05 0.59 -0.60
N SER A 102 -5.06 1.65 -1.41
CA SER A 102 -5.69 1.65 -2.73
C SER A 102 -5.07 0.60 -3.65
N ARG A 103 -3.75 0.43 -3.56
CA ARG A 103 -3.02 -0.58 -4.33
C ARG A 103 -3.31 -2.00 -3.84
N TYR A 104 -3.34 -2.20 -2.51
CA TYR A 104 -3.75 -3.47 -1.91
C TYR A 104 -5.16 -3.90 -2.35
N LYS A 105 -6.11 -2.97 -2.40
CA LYS A 105 -7.47 -3.23 -2.90
C LYS A 105 -7.48 -3.61 -4.38
N LYS A 106 -6.71 -2.91 -5.22
CA LYS A 106 -6.58 -3.26 -6.66
C LYS A 106 -6.02 -4.67 -6.85
N ASP A 107 -5.01 -5.05 -6.07
CA ASP A 107 -4.40 -6.37 -6.16
C ASP A 107 -5.37 -7.47 -5.68
N GLN A 108 -6.12 -7.24 -4.61
CA GLN A 108 -7.18 -8.14 -4.15
C GLN A 108 -8.29 -8.34 -5.19
N ILE A 109 -8.75 -7.24 -5.83
CA ILE A 109 -9.76 -7.32 -6.90
C ILE A 109 -9.22 -8.11 -8.09
N LYS A 110 -7.97 -7.86 -8.50
CA LYS A 110 -7.32 -8.59 -9.60
C LYS A 110 -7.22 -10.09 -9.29
N ALA A 111 -6.87 -10.45 -8.06
CA ALA A 111 -6.79 -11.85 -7.63
C ALA A 111 -8.14 -12.58 -7.68
N ILE A 112 -9.25 -11.88 -7.40
CA ILE A 112 -10.61 -12.46 -7.49
C ILE A 112 -11.06 -12.59 -8.95
N LEU A 113 -10.76 -11.60 -9.80
CA LEU A 113 -11.20 -11.58 -11.20
C LEU A 113 -10.44 -12.55 -12.09
N THR A 114 -9.15 -12.78 -11.82
CA THR A 114 -8.29 -13.65 -12.66
C THR A 114 -8.85 -15.08 -12.84
N PRO A 115 -9.21 -15.84 -11.78
CA PRO A 115 -9.77 -17.18 -11.95
C PRO A 115 -11.17 -17.17 -12.57
N ASN A 116 -11.98 -16.13 -12.34
CA ASN A 116 -13.33 -16.04 -12.90
C ASN A 116 -13.30 -15.84 -14.43
N ILE A 117 -12.32 -15.08 -14.94
CA ILE A 117 -12.12 -14.90 -16.38
C ILE A 117 -11.63 -16.20 -17.03
N THR A 118 -10.68 -16.92 -16.41
CA THR A 118 -10.18 -18.20 -16.91
C THR A 118 -11.31 -19.24 -17.04
N ASN A 119 -12.10 -19.42 -15.97
CA ASN A 119 -13.23 -20.36 -15.99
C ASN A 119 -14.28 -20.00 -17.06
N LYS A 120 -14.55 -18.70 -17.24
CA LYS A 120 -15.53 -18.23 -18.23
C LYS A 120 -15.02 -18.39 -19.68
N GLN A 121 -13.71 -18.25 -19.89
CA GLN A 121 -13.08 -18.53 -21.19
C GLN A 121 -13.12 -20.02 -21.53
N GLU A 122 -12.77 -20.89 -20.58
CA GLU A 122 -12.82 -22.36 -20.76
C GLU A 122 -14.24 -22.87 -21.04
N ALA A 123 -15.24 -22.31 -20.36
CA ALA A 123 -16.65 -22.62 -20.59
C ALA A 123 -17.15 -22.15 -21.97
N SER A 124 -16.62 -21.03 -22.48
CA SER A 124 -17.00 -20.52 -23.80
C SER A 124 -16.32 -21.30 -24.93
N THR A 125 -15.10 -21.81 -24.73
CA THR A 125 -14.42 -22.65 -25.73
C THR A 125 -15.01 -24.05 -25.81
N SER A 126 -15.48 -24.62 -24.70
CA SER A 126 -16.16 -25.93 -24.69
C SER A 126 -17.53 -25.88 -25.38
N SER A 127 -18.36 -24.85 -25.11
CA SER A 127 -19.67 -24.71 -25.76
C SER A 127 -19.58 -24.57 -27.28
N VAL A 128 -18.55 -23.88 -27.78
CA VAL A 128 -18.30 -23.71 -29.23
C VAL A 128 -17.77 -25.01 -29.87
N GLN A 129 -17.14 -25.88 -29.09
CA GLN A 129 -16.60 -27.15 -29.56
C GLN A 129 -17.70 -28.22 -29.63
N ASP A 130 -18.62 -28.24 -28.67
CA ASP A 130 -19.79 -29.14 -28.65
C ASP A 130 -20.77 -28.82 -29.79
N GLU A 131 -21.00 -27.54 -30.09
CA GLU A 131 -21.86 -27.11 -31.21
C GLU A 131 -21.28 -27.51 -32.57
N LYS A 132 -19.95 -27.55 -32.72
CA LYS A 132 -19.27 -27.99 -33.95
C LYS A 132 -19.25 -29.51 -34.14
N ILE A 133 -19.43 -30.30 -33.08
CA ILE A 133 -19.47 -31.77 -33.15
C ILE A 133 -20.92 -32.26 -33.39
N ALA A 134 -21.93 -31.44 -33.05
CA ALA A 134 -23.34 -31.75 -33.22
C ALA A 134 -23.96 -31.32 -34.58
N ALA A 135 -23.21 -30.62 -35.42
CA ALA A 135 -23.60 -30.16 -36.77
C ALA A 135 -22.91 -30.97 -37.87
#